data_AF-A0A2V8I3U6-F1
#
_entry.id   AF-A0A2V8I3U6-F1
#
_cell.length_a   1.000
_cell.length_b   1.000
_cell.length_c   1.000
_cell.angle_alpha   90.00
_cell.angle_beta   90.00
_cell.angle_gamma   90.00
#
_symmetry.space_group_name_H-M   'P 1'
#
loop_
_entity.id
_entity.type
_entity.pdbx_description
1 polymer ?
#
loop_
_entity_poly.entity_id
_entity_poly.type
_entity_poly.pdbx_seq_one_letter_code
_entity_poly.pdbx_strand_id
1 'polypeptide(L)'
;MRIFQIDAFTNEAFKGNPAGVCLLDGAAPHARWMQSVAAEMNVSETAFVGRTGDDWSLRWFSPTIEIALCGHATLATAHALLEEGLLSRGAVARFHTMSGVLTAAETGELIELDFPAKAAQPCEPPEGLIEGLGTQPVRVSRNEFDYLVEMANEDDIRSLTPDHALLRSLPVRGVIVTSRASTSGFDFVSRFFAPGSGIDEDPVTGSAHCALAPYWAPRLGKTEFMAYQASPRGGVLDVVKVADNYYVLTSSTPGNDATFSGGNVGIFITANGVVLVDTKLATWGQTFLDRVKSVTTRPVTMIINTHTHGDHTGNDDKFGTSVEIVAQDNTKANMAKMDAFKGDKAVFLPKKTFKDTLTLGSGKEQINLYYFGAGHTNGDAMIYFPALRVLQTGDLFARKDAPRIDRANGGSGVAYPQTLSKAVAALKNVPVDTVVPGHSPLTKWSDLQEYQRYTADLLTEVRAARRAGKNADAAAASINLTDKYKGYTSEGLKLAVQAIYDELK
;
A
#
# COMPACT_ATOMS: atom_id res chain seq x y z
N MET A 1 -10.70 -28.00 16.85
CA MET A 1 -10.42 -27.55 15.48
C MET A 1 -11.72 -27.61 14.70
N ARG A 2 -12.04 -26.57 13.94
CA ARG A 2 -13.18 -26.55 13.02
C ARG A 2 -12.66 -26.51 11.59
N ILE A 3 -13.33 -27.21 10.68
CA ILE A 3 -12.99 -27.23 9.26
C ILE A 3 -14.20 -26.83 8.43
N PHE A 4 -13.98 -25.92 7.49
CA PHE A 4 -14.99 -25.42 6.56
C PHE A 4 -14.54 -25.71 5.14
N GLN A 5 -15.50 -25.88 4.24
CA GLN A 5 -15.27 -25.80 2.81
C GLN A 5 -16.07 -24.61 2.29
N ILE A 6 -15.38 -23.64 1.69
CA ILE A 6 -15.95 -22.35 1.28
C ILE A 6 -15.63 -22.13 -0.20
N ASP A 7 -16.66 -21.81 -0.98
CA ASP A 7 -16.52 -21.42 -2.37
C ASP A 7 -16.20 -19.91 -2.45
N ALA A 8 -14.95 -19.57 -2.75
CA ALA A 8 -14.49 -18.19 -2.89
C ALA A 8 -14.86 -17.60 -4.27
N PHE A 9 -15.02 -16.26 -4.36
CA PHE A 9 -15.38 -15.52 -5.59
C PHE A 9 -16.77 -15.83 -6.16
N THR A 10 -17.71 -16.24 -5.30
CA THR A 10 -19.09 -16.53 -5.67
C THR A 10 -20.03 -16.33 -4.48
N ASN A 11 -21.31 -16.09 -4.75
CA ASN A 11 -22.42 -16.19 -3.80
C ASN A 11 -23.33 -17.42 -4.08
N GLU A 12 -23.00 -18.21 -5.10
CA GLU A 12 -23.69 -19.45 -5.47
C GLU A 12 -22.84 -20.68 -5.10
N ALA A 13 -23.51 -21.71 -4.58
CA ALA A 13 -22.85 -23.00 -4.28
C ALA A 13 -22.31 -23.66 -5.55
N PHE A 14 -21.16 -24.34 -5.43
CA PHE A 14 -20.51 -25.07 -6.53
C PHE A 14 -19.97 -24.20 -7.67
N LYS A 15 -19.93 -22.88 -7.46
CA LYS A 15 -19.27 -21.89 -8.33
C LYS A 15 -18.00 -21.38 -7.65
N GLY A 16 -17.22 -20.52 -8.30
CA GLY A 16 -16.02 -19.98 -7.69
C GLY A 16 -14.91 -21.01 -7.47
N ASN A 17 -13.98 -20.73 -6.55
CA ASN A 17 -12.86 -21.61 -6.19
C ASN A 17 -13.04 -22.21 -4.79
N PRO A 18 -13.19 -23.54 -4.65
CA PRO A 18 -13.37 -24.17 -3.35
C PRO A 18 -12.06 -24.15 -2.54
N ALA A 19 -12.14 -23.67 -1.30
CA ALA A 19 -11.07 -23.73 -0.32
C ALA A 19 -11.49 -24.47 0.94
N GLY A 20 -10.58 -25.29 1.48
CA GLY A 20 -10.68 -25.78 2.84
C GLY A 20 -10.18 -24.69 3.80
N VAL A 21 -10.83 -24.51 4.96
CA VAL A 21 -10.36 -23.59 6.00
C VAL A 21 -10.39 -24.30 7.35
N CYS A 22 -9.21 -24.55 7.90
CA CYS A 22 -9.01 -25.13 9.22
C CYS A 22 -8.76 -24.01 10.24
N LEU A 23 -9.73 -23.78 11.12
CA LEU A 23 -9.57 -22.92 12.29
C LEU A 23 -8.90 -23.72 13.41
N LEU A 24 -7.69 -23.31 13.78
CA LEU A 24 -6.84 -23.98 14.76
C LEU A 24 -7.09 -23.46 16.17
N ASP A 25 -7.36 -24.39 17.09
CA ASP A 25 -7.49 -24.10 18.52
C ASP A 25 -6.11 -24.32 19.19
N GLY A 26 -5.21 -23.36 19.04
CA GLY A 26 -3.86 -23.39 19.65
C GLY A 26 -2.71 -23.38 18.65
N ALA A 27 -1.57 -23.95 19.06
CA ALA A 27 -0.35 -23.94 18.24
C ALA A 27 -0.55 -24.69 16.91
N ALA A 28 0.06 -24.18 15.84
CA ALA A 28 -0.04 -24.79 14.52
C ALA A 28 0.52 -26.23 14.52
N PRO A 29 -0.23 -27.22 14.01
CA PRO A 29 0.27 -28.58 13.83
C PRO A 29 1.52 -28.62 12.92
N HIS A 30 2.24 -29.74 12.96
CA HIS A 30 3.38 -29.95 12.07
C HIS A 30 2.94 -30.01 10.60
N ALA A 31 3.80 -29.54 9.69
CA ALA A 31 3.51 -29.43 8.25
C ALA A 31 3.04 -30.74 7.61
N ARG A 32 3.62 -31.88 8.01
CA ARG A 32 3.19 -33.21 7.51
C ARG A 32 1.71 -33.49 7.81
N TRP A 33 1.24 -33.10 8.99
CA TRP A 33 -0.14 -33.30 9.38
C TRP A 33 -1.09 -32.39 8.56
N MET A 34 -0.73 -31.12 8.40
CA MET A 34 -1.49 -30.19 7.55
C MET A 34 -1.56 -30.67 6.09
N GLN A 35 -0.46 -31.20 5.57
CA GLN A 35 -0.42 -31.81 4.25
C GLN A 35 -1.38 -33.01 4.13
N SER A 36 -1.44 -33.89 5.14
CA SER A 36 -2.39 -35.01 5.15
C SER A 36 -3.85 -34.55 5.17
N VAL A 37 -4.17 -33.48 5.93
CA VAL A 37 -5.52 -32.92 5.93
C VAL A 37 -5.86 -32.27 4.59
N ALA A 38 -4.93 -31.53 3.98
CA ALA A 38 -5.16 -30.95 2.66
C ALA A 38 -5.37 -32.02 1.58
N ALA A 39 -4.64 -33.13 1.67
CA ALA A 39 -4.85 -34.29 0.80
C ALA A 39 -6.22 -34.94 0.99
N GLU A 40 -6.70 -35.06 2.23
CA GLU A 40 -8.04 -35.59 2.54
C GLU A 40 -9.16 -34.66 2.06
N MET A 41 -9.00 -33.34 2.24
CA MET A 41 -9.97 -32.34 1.77
C MET A 41 -10.07 -32.29 0.25
N ASN A 42 -8.95 -32.52 -0.44
CA ASN A 42 -8.87 -32.67 -1.89
C ASN A 42 -9.56 -31.54 -2.69
N VAL A 43 -9.37 -30.30 -2.22
CA VAL A 43 -9.75 -29.05 -2.91
C VAL A 43 -8.48 -28.29 -3.34
N SER A 44 -8.62 -27.18 -4.06
CA SER A 44 -7.48 -26.41 -4.60
C SER A 44 -6.43 -26.12 -3.53
N GLU A 45 -6.83 -25.45 -2.45
CA GLU A 45 -6.01 -25.33 -1.24
C GLU A 45 -6.84 -25.46 0.04
N THR A 46 -6.20 -26.00 1.08
CA THR A 46 -6.67 -25.94 2.46
C THR A 46 -5.81 -24.94 3.24
N ALA A 47 -6.46 -23.88 3.74
CA ALA A 47 -5.90 -22.91 4.64
C ALA A 47 -5.89 -23.43 6.08
N PHE A 48 -4.82 -23.14 6.82
CA PHE A 48 -4.71 -23.40 8.25
C PHE A 48 -4.44 -22.08 8.94
N VAL A 49 -5.39 -21.63 9.76
CA VAL A 49 -5.34 -20.33 10.43
C VAL A 49 -5.39 -20.48 11.93
N GLY A 50 -4.52 -19.75 12.62
CA GLY A 50 -4.46 -19.73 14.09
C GLY A 50 -4.08 -18.35 14.61
N ARG A 51 -4.55 -17.98 15.80
CA ARG A 51 -4.22 -16.68 16.42
C ARG A 51 -2.72 -16.55 16.70
N THR A 52 -2.17 -15.38 16.46
CA THR A 52 -0.81 -14.99 16.85
C THR A 52 -0.80 -13.55 17.37
N GLY A 53 -0.87 -13.40 18.71
CA GLY A 53 -1.14 -12.09 19.32
C GLY A 53 -2.50 -11.55 18.88
N ASP A 54 -2.51 -10.32 18.38
CA ASP A 54 -3.70 -9.65 17.80
C ASP A 54 -3.91 -9.98 16.30
N ASP A 55 -2.95 -10.69 15.68
CA ASP A 55 -2.95 -11.06 14.27
C ASP A 55 -3.21 -12.57 14.08
N TRP A 56 -3.06 -13.06 12.85
CA TRP A 56 -3.30 -14.45 12.46
C TRP A 56 -2.07 -15.05 11.78
N SER A 57 -1.68 -16.27 12.17
CA SER A 57 -0.81 -17.11 11.35
C SER A 57 -1.66 -17.80 10.27
N LEU A 58 -1.17 -17.86 9.04
CA LEU A 58 -1.88 -18.48 7.93
C LEU A 58 -0.92 -19.23 7.00
N ARG A 59 -1.27 -20.48 6.70
CA ARG A 59 -0.54 -21.38 5.79
C ARG A 59 -1.52 -22.05 4.84
N TRP A 60 -1.07 -22.39 3.63
CA TRP A 60 -1.92 -23.05 2.62
C TRP A 60 -1.24 -24.28 2.07
N PHE A 61 -2.03 -25.34 1.89
CA PHE A 61 -1.56 -26.58 1.32
C PHE A 61 -2.51 -27.00 0.21
N SER A 62 -1.96 -27.26 -0.96
CA SER A 62 -2.62 -28.11 -1.95
C SER A 62 -2.61 -29.58 -1.46
N PRO A 63 -3.28 -30.52 -2.14
CA PRO A 63 -3.23 -31.93 -1.77
C PRO A 63 -1.81 -32.52 -1.73
N THR A 64 -0.86 -31.94 -2.45
CA THR A 64 0.49 -32.50 -2.61
C THR A 64 1.62 -31.67 -2.02
N ILE A 65 1.47 -30.34 -1.93
CA ILE A 65 2.53 -29.42 -1.49
C ILE A 65 1.98 -28.20 -0.72
N GLU A 66 2.84 -27.60 0.12
CA GLU A 66 2.61 -26.27 0.70
C GLU A 66 2.76 -25.17 -0.37
N ILE A 67 1.82 -24.23 -0.40
CA ILE A 67 1.78 -23.14 -1.36
C ILE A 67 2.20 -21.84 -0.67
N ALA A 68 3.17 -21.13 -1.25
CA ALA A 68 3.72 -19.92 -0.64
C ALA A 68 2.74 -18.74 -0.61
N LEU A 69 1.80 -18.67 -1.56
CA LEU A 69 0.83 -17.58 -1.72
C LEU A 69 -0.48 -18.11 -2.32
N CYS A 70 -1.60 -17.98 -1.61
CA CYS A 70 -2.92 -18.34 -2.14
C CYS A 70 -3.97 -17.26 -1.80
N GLY A 71 -4.55 -16.63 -2.84
CA GLY A 71 -5.53 -15.56 -2.65
C GLY A 71 -6.91 -16.06 -2.23
N HIS A 72 -7.45 -17.07 -2.91
CA HIS A 72 -8.83 -17.51 -2.68
C HIS A 72 -9.01 -18.19 -1.32
N ALA A 73 -8.02 -18.97 -0.87
CA ALA A 73 -8.06 -19.56 0.47
C ALA A 73 -7.83 -18.51 1.57
N THR A 74 -7.14 -17.39 1.27
CA THR A 74 -7.09 -16.21 2.16
C THR A 74 -8.46 -15.53 2.25
N LEU A 75 -9.14 -15.34 1.11
CA LEU A 75 -10.50 -14.79 1.05
C LEU A 75 -11.46 -15.64 1.88
N ALA A 76 -11.45 -16.96 1.65
CA ALA A 76 -12.25 -17.91 2.40
C ALA A 76 -11.92 -17.90 3.90
N THR A 77 -10.65 -17.74 4.27
CA THR A 77 -10.23 -17.63 5.68
C THR A 77 -10.79 -16.38 6.33
N ALA A 78 -10.69 -15.21 5.68
CA ALA A 78 -11.25 -13.97 6.19
C ALA A 78 -12.78 -14.08 6.37
N HIS A 79 -13.46 -14.68 5.38
CA HIS A 79 -14.90 -14.96 5.47
C HIS A 79 -15.23 -15.86 6.67
N ALA A 80 -14.51 -16.99 6.85
CA ALA A 80 -14.72 -17.88 7.99
C ALA A 80 -14.50 -17.18 9.34
N LEU A 81 -13.48 -16.31 9.44
CA LEU A 81 -13.22 -15.56 10.67
C LEU A 81 -14.33 -14.54 10.99
N LEU A 82 -14.90 -13.89 9.98
CA LEU A 82 -16.02 -12.96 10.13
C LEU A 82 -17.30 -13.69 10.56
N GLU A 83 -17.64 -14.80 9.88
CA GLU A 83 -18.86 -15.57 10.16
C GLU A 83 -18.81 -16.25 11.54
N GLU A 84 -17.64 -16.76 11.94
CA GLU A 84 -17.47 -17.36 13.26
C GLU A 84 -17.29 -16.32 14.39
N GLY A 85 -17.42 -15.01 14.08
CA GLY A 85 -17.31 -13.92 15.04
C GLY A 85 -15.90 -13.76 15.65
N LEU A 86 -14.88 -14.30 15.00
CA LEU A 86 -13.50 -14.27 15.44
C LEU A 86 -12.75 -13.01 14.96
N LEU A 87 -13.20 -12.42 13.87
CA LEU A 87 -12.82 -11.10 13.36
C LEU A 87 -14.03 -10.17 13.46
N SER A 88 -13.85 -8.98 14.04
CA SER A 88 -14.93 -7.99 14.12
C SER A 88 -15.21 -7.38 12.75
N ARG A 89 -16.50 -7.12 12.45
CA ARG A 89 -16.92 -6.40 11.24
C ARG A 89 -16.20 -5.05 11.15
N GLY A 90 -15.69 -4.70 9.97
CA GLY A 90 -14.88 -3.49 9.74
C GLY A 90 -13.43 -3.53 10.28
N ALA A 91 -13.00 -4.62 10.94
CA ALA A 91 -11.60 -4.81 11.30
C ALA A 91 -10.79 -5.35 10.11
N VAL A 92 -9.49 -5.07 10.09
CA VAL A 92 -8.56 -5.61 9.10
C VAL A 92 -7.90 -6.86 9.69
N ALA A 93 -8.11 -8.02 9.08
CA ALA A 93 -7.34 -9.21 9.38
C ALA A 93 -5.93 -9.06 8.80
N ARG A 94 -4.91 -9.32 9.62
CA ARG A 94 -3.51 -9.37 9.22
C ARG A 94 -3.02 -10.81 9.33
N PHE A 95 -2.65 -11.39 8.19
CA PHE A 95 -2.20 -12.77 8.08
C PHE A 95 -0.68 -12.83 7.90
N HIS A 96 0.02 -13.50 8.80
CA HIS A 96 1.46 -13.79 8.72
C HIS A 96 1.66 -15.08 7.93
N THR A 97 2.29 -14.97 6.76
CA THR A 97 2.39 -16.05 5.77
C THR A 97 3.83 -16.20 5.26
N MET A 98 4.12 -17.25 4.48
CA MET A 98 5.44 -17.42 3.85
C MET A 98 5.79 -16.28 2.87
N SER A 99 4.77 -15.61 2.31
CA SER A 99 4.95 -14.49 1.38
C SER A 99 4.93 -13.12 2.07
N GLY A 100 5.00 -13.09 3.41
CA GLY A 100 4.89 -11.88 4.21
C GLY A 100 3.47 -11.67 4.76
N VAL A 101 3.19 -10.43 5.18
CA VAL A 101 1.90 -10.08 5.76
C VAL A 101 0.90 -9.76 4.65
N LEU A 102 -0.21 -10.49 4.62
CA LEU A 102 -1.37 -10.18 3.78
C LEU A 102 -2.46 -9.55 4.63
N THR A 103 -3.30 -8.71 4.03
CA THR A 103 -4.43 -8.10 4.73
C THR A 103 -5.75 -8.42 4.04
N ALA A 104 -6.79 -8.57 4.85
CA ALA A 104 -8.16 -8.73 4.39
C ALA A 104 -9.09 -7.83 5.21
N ALA A 105 -9.99 -7.12 4.53
CA ALA A 105 -10.97 -6.25 5.18
C ALA A 105 -12.33 -6.41 4.51
N GLU A 106 -13.38 -6.38 5.33
CA GLU A 106 -14.75 -6.32 4.81
C GLU A 106 -15.05 -4.94 4.22
N THR A 107 -15.61 -4.92 3.02
CA THR A 107 -16.01 -3.71 2.28
C THR A 107 -17.44 -3.87 1.77
N GLY A 108 -18.42 -3.55 2.62
CA GLY A 108 -19.83 -3.77 2.30
C GLY A 108 -20.15 -5.26 2.27
N GLU A 109 -20.59 -5.78 1.13
CA GLU A 109 -20.86 -7.22 0.93
C GLU A 109 -19.64 -8.00 0.42
N LEU A 110 -18.51 -7.31 0.22
CA LEU A 110 -17.27 -7.90 -0.31
C LEU A 110 -16.19 -8.00 0.78
N ILE A 111 -15.16 -8.78 0.47
CA ILE A 111 -13.91 -8.79 1.23
C ILE A 111 -12.80 -8.37 0.28
N GLU A 112 -12.13 -7.29 0.64
CA GLU A 112 -10.98 -6.75 -0.09
C GLU A 112 -9.70 -7.44 0.38
N LEU A 113 -8.86 -7.85 -0.57
CA LEU A 113 -7.52 -8.35 -0.32
C LEU A 113 -6.50 -7.47 -1.04
N ASP A 114 -5.41 -7.13 -0.36
CA ASP A 114 -4.30 -6.38 -0.95
C ASP A 114 -3.21 -7.34 -1.46
N PHE A 115 -2.93 -7.28 -2.76
CA PHE A 115 -1.89 -8.05 -3.43
C PHE A 115 -1.00 -7.17 -4.31
N PRO A 116 0.31 -7.48 -4.39
CA PRO A 116 1.23 -6.73 -5.24
C PRO A 116 0.93 -6.94 -6.72
N ALA A 117 0.90 -5.86 -7.50
CA ALA A 117 0.83 -5.93 -8.96
C ALA A 117 2.02 -6.71 -9.56
N LYS A 118 1.76 -7.58 -10.54
CA LYS A 118 2.71 -8.47 -11.21
C LYS A 118 2.68 -8.25 -12.73
N ALA A 119 3.06 -7.05 -13.14
CA ALA A 119 3.02 -6.62 -14.54
C ALA A 119 3.78 -7.59 -15.47
N ALA A 120 3.09 -8.04 -16.52
CA ALA A 120 3.68 -8.87 -17.57
C ALA A 120 4.35 -8.00 -18.65
N GLN A 121 5.49 -8.47 -19.16
CA GLN A 121 6.22 -7.83 -20.25
C GLN A 121 6.01 -8.61 -21.56
N PRO A 122 5.92 -7.93 -22.72
CA PRO A 122 5.82 -8.61 -24.01
C PRO A 122 6.97 -9.60 -24.23
N CYS A 123 6.66 -10.77 -24.78
CA CYS A 123 7.65 -11.76 -25.17
C CYS A 123 7.19 -12.54 -26.40
N GLU A 124 8.14 -13.22 -27.05
CA GLU A 124 7.81 -14.20 -28.09
C GLU A 124 7.08 -15.40 -27.46
N PRO A 125 6.12 -16.02 -28.18
CA PRO A 125 5.53 -17.28 -27.76
C PRO A 125 6.62 -18.35 -27.63
N PRO A 126 6.76 -19.04 -26.48
CA PRO A 126 7.69 -20.16 -26.37
C PRO A 126 7.19 -21.35 -27.20
N GLU A 127 8.10 -22.25 -27.54
CA GLU A 127 7.78 -23.54 -28.17
C GLU A 127 6.73 -24.30 -27.35
N GLY A 128 5.73 -24.88 -28.01
CA GLY A 128 4.66 -25.63 -27.36
C GLY A 128 3.50 -24.79 -26.83
N LEU A 129 3.60 -23.46 -26.71
CA LEU A 129 2.48 -22.64 -26.22
C LEU A 129 1.34 -22.60 -27.22
N ILE A 130 1.62 -22.33 -28.49
CA ILE A 130 0.59 -22.20 -29.53
C ILE A 130 -0.05 -23.56 -29.81
N GLU A 131 0.76 -24.62 -29.97
CA GLU A 131 0.22 -25.97 -30.13
C GLU A 131 -0.59 -26.40 -28.90
N GLY A 132 -0.10 -26.08 -27.70
CA GLY A 132 -0.77 -26.40 -26.44
C GLY A 132 -2.10 -25.67 -26.24
N LEU A 133 -2.22 -24.43 -26.70
CA LEU A 133 -3.50 -23.69 -26.68
C LEU A 133 -4.44 -24.10 -27.83
N GLY A 134 -3.89 -24.62 -28.93
CA GLY A 134 -4.65 -24.97 -30.14
C GLY A 134 -5.17 -23.76 -30.91
N THR A 135 -4.70 -22.55 -30.60
CA THR A 135 -5.18 -21.30 -31.20
C THR A 135 -4.08 -20.22 -31.19
N GLN A 136 -4.18 -19.27 -32.11
CA GLN A 136 -3.18 -18.21 -32.28
C GLN A 136 -3.49 -17.00 -31.38
N PRO A 137 -2.53 -16.58 -30.54
CA PRO A 137 -2.72 -15.41 -29.67
C PRO A 137 -2.53 -14.09 -30.42
N VAL A 138 -3.19 -13.04 -29.95
CA VAL A 138 -2.97 -11.66 -30.41
C VAL A 138 -1.68 -11.11 -29.82
N ARG A 139 -1.42 -11.38 -28.53
CA ARG A 139 -0.20 -10.97 -27.83
C ARG A 139 0.18 -12.04 -26.81
N VAL A 140 1.49 -12.21 -26.63
CA VAL A 140 2.05 -12.99 -25.53
C VAL A 140 2.91 -12.08 -24.67
N SER A 141 2.76 -12.24 -23.37
CA SER A 141 3.55 -11.54 -22.36
C SER A 141 3.90 -12.53 -21.26
N ARG A 142 4.89 -12.19 -20.44
CA ARG A 142 5.35 -13.03 -19.33
C ARG A 142 5.64 -12.17 -18.11
N ASN A 143 5.26 -12.64 -16.93
CA ASN A 143 5.76 -12.11 -15.66
C ASN A 143 6.68 -13.16 -14.98
N GLU A 144 7.06 -12.94 -13.73
CA GLU A 144 7.94 -13.86 -13.00
C GLU A 144 7.35 -15.27 -12.80
N PHE A 145 6.04 -15.44 -12.90
CA PHE A 145 5.34 -16.70 -12.63
C PHE A 145 4.74 -17.36 -13.88
N ASP A 146 4.06 -16.58 -14.72
CA ASP A 146 3.12 -17.08 -15.71
C ASP A 146 3.31 -16.42 -17.08
N TYR A 147 2.84 -17.11 -18.13
CA TYR A 147 2.53 -16.47 -19.40
C TYR A 147 1.15 -15.81 -19.33
N LEU A 148 1.02 -14.63 -19.92
CA LEU A 148 -0.24 -13.93 -20.16
C LEU A 148 -0.47 -13.83 -21.66
N VAL A 149 -1.57 -14.41 -22.11
CA VAL A 149 -1.90 -14.61 -23.52
C VAL A 149 -3.20 -13.88 -23.84
N GLU A 150 -3.11 -12.83 -24.65
CA GLU A 150 -4.29 -12.10 -25.13
C GLU A 150 -4.88 -12.81 -26.37
N MET A 151 -6.15 -13.17 -26.31
CA MET A 151 -6.95 -13.69 -27.42
C MET A 151 -7.79 -12.59 -28.06
N ALA A 152 -8.19 -12.79 -29.31
CA ALA A 152 -8.97 -11.80 -30.05
C ALA A 152 -10.35 -11.59 -29.42
N ASN A 153 -11.05 -12.69 -29.13
CA ASN A 153 -12.45 -12.66 -28.72
C ASN A 153 -12.70 -13.57 -27.50
N GLU A 154 -13.74 -13.24 -26.72
CA GLU A 154 -14.14 -14.00 -25.52
C GLU A 154 -14.60 -15.43 -25.84
N ASP A 155 -15.27 -15.65 -26.98
CA ASP A 155 -15.75 -16.97 -27.38
C ASP A 155 -14.60 -17.98 -27.56
N ASP A 156 -13.44 -17.52 -28.04
CA ASP A 156 -12.24 -18.36 -28.20
C ASP A 156 -11.74 -18.84 -26.83
N ILE A 157 -11.85 -18.00 -25.80
CA ILE A 157 -11.43 -18.35 -24.43
C ILE A 157 -12.40 -19.35 -23.82
N ARG A 158 -13.71 -19.12 -23.98
CA ARG A 158 -14.75 -19.99 -23.42
C ARG A 158 -14.73 -21.39 -24.04
N SER A 159 -14.41 -21.49 -25.32
CA SER A 159 -14.38 -22.75 -26.06
C SER A 159 -13.02 -23.48 -26.01
N LEU A 160 -12.00 -22.86 -25.39
CA LEU A 160 -10.64 -23.38 -25.40
C LEU A 160 -10.54 -24.78 -24.76
N THR A 161 -9.93 -25.72 -25.47
CA THR A 161 -9.62 -27.06 -24.97
C THR A 161 -8.11 -27.29 -25.10
N PRO A 162 -7.30 -26.82 -24.14
CA PRO A 162 -5.85 -26.90 -24.27
C PRO A 162 -5.34 -28.34 -24.18
N ASP A 163 -4.21 -28.61 -24.83
CA ASP A 163 -3.41 -29.81 -24.56
C ASP A 163 -2.59 -29.60 -23.29
N HIS A 164 -3.08 -30.15 -22.19
CA HIS A 164 -2.46 -30.02 -20.88
C HIS A 164 -1.09 -30.70 -20.80
N ALA A 165 -0.79 -31.70 -21.64
CA ALA A 165 0.52 -32.33 -21.67
C ALA A 165 1.57 -31.39 -22.27
N LEU A 166 1.22 -30.67 -23.34
CA LEU A 166 2.08 -29.65 -23.94
C LEU A 166 2.27 -28.47 -22.97
N LEU A 167 1.19 -27.94 -22.40
CA LEU A 167 1.28 -26.81 -21.46
C LEU A 167 2.08 -27.16 -20.19
N ARG A 168 2.08 -28.42 -19.75
CA ARG A 168 2.88 -28.90 -18.60
C ARG A 168 4.38 -28.77 -18.82
N SER A 169 4.83 -28.82 -20.07
CA SER A 169 6.25 -28.72 -20.42
C SER A 169 6.79 -27.29 -20.37
N LEU A 170 5.91 -26.28 -20.29
CA LEU A 170 6.31 -24.88 -20.27
C LEU A 170 7.03 -24.53 -18.93
N PRO A 171 8.11 -23.73 -18.98
CA PRO A 171 8.92 -23.41 -17.79
C PRO A 171 8.32 -22.27 -16.96
N VAL A 172 7.05 -22.38 -16.61
CA VAL A 172 6.26 -21.40 -15.85
C VAL A 172 5.29 -22.11 -14.91
N ARG A 173 4.74 -21.37 -13.94
CA ARG A 173 3.69 -21.87 -13.06
C ARG A 173 2.40 -22.17 -13.84
N GLY A 174 1.99 -21.27 -14.74
CA GLY A 174 0.81 -21.45 -15.56
C GLY A 174 0.71 -20.48 -16.75
N VAL A 175 -0.41 -20.61 -17.47
CA VAL A 175 -0.78 -19.82 -18.65
C VAL A 175 -2.12 -19.14 -18.37
N ILE A 176 -2.10 -17.82 -18.24
CA ILE A 176 -3.27 -16.95 -18.17
C ILE A 176 -3.70 -16.64 -19.60
N VAL A 177 -4.92 -17.01 -19.98
CA VAL A 177 -5.51 -16.65 -21.27
C VAL A 177 -6.59 -15.61 -21.03
N THR A 178 -6.59 -14.49 -21.77
CA THR A 178 -7.50 -13.36 -21.51
C THR A 178 -7.92 -12.62 -22.78
N SER A 179 -9.10 -12.01 -22.77
CA SER A 179 -9.56 -11.11 -23.83
C SER A 179 -10.42 -10.02 -23.20
N ARG A 180 -10.66 -8.96 -23.97
CA ARG A 180 -11.73 -8.02 -23.64
C ARG A 180 -13.06 -8.79 -23.61
N ALA A 181 -13.91 -8.48 -22.64
CA ALA A 181 -15.21 -9.12 -22.52
C ALA A 181 -16.17 -8.57 -23.60
N SER A 182 -16.90 -9.47 -24.26
CA SER A 182 -18.13 -9.18 -25.01
C SER A 182 -19.38 -9.41 -24.14
N THR A 183 -19.27 -10.19 -23.07
CA THR A 183 -20.37 -10.36 -22.10
C THR A 183 -20.61 -9.07 -21.32
N SER A 184 -21.86 -8.60 -21.32
CA SER A 184 -22.26 -7.40 -20.59
C SER A 184 -22.00 -7.55 -19.09
N GLY A 185 -21.47 -6.49 -18.46
CA GLY A 185 -21.18 -6.44 -17.03
C GLY A 185 -19.73 -6.78 -16.66
N PHE A 186 -18.92 -7.24 -17.60
CA PHE A 186 -17.49 -7.52 -17.39
C PHE A 186 -16.62 -6.65 -18.29
N ASP A 187 -15.42 -6.32 -17.81
CA ASP A 187 -14.38 -5.58 -18.53
C ASP A 187 -13.47 -6.50 -19.34
N PHE A 188 -13.08 -7.62 -18.75
CA PHE A 188 -12.30 -8.68 -19.39
C PHE A 188 -12.68 -10.05 -18.85
N VAL A 189 -12.39 -11.07 -19.65
CA VAL A 189 -12.51 -12.48 -19.26
C VAL A 189 -11.14 -13.15 -19.19
N SER A 190 -11.02 -14.21 -18.40
CA SER A 190 -9.81 -15.01 -18.34
C SER A 190 -10.06 -16.50 -18.11
N ARG A 191 -9.05 -17.33 -18.38
CA ARG A 191 -8.89 -18.71 -17.88
C ARG A 191 -7.45 -18.90 -17.42
N PHE A 192 -7.21 -19.83 -16.50
CA PHE A 192 -5.87 -20.10 -15.96
C PHE A 192 -5.55 -21.59 -15.98
N PHE A 193 -4.56 -21.97 -16.79
CA PHE A 193 -4.10 -23.34 -16.94
C PHE A 193 -2.77 -23.52 -16.24
N ALA A 194 -2.66 -24.40 -15.26
CA ALA A 194 -1.44 -24.59 -14.48
C ALA A 194 -1.01 -26.07 -14.39
N PRO A 195 -1.00 -26.84 -15.50
CA PRO A 195 -0.75 -28.28 -15.43
C PRO A 195 0.65 -28.60 -14.87
N GLY A 196 1.65 -27.72 -15.07
CA GLY A 196 2.97 -27.83 -14.43
C GLY A 196 2.93 -27.79 -12.89
N SER A 197 1.89 -27.20 -12.32
CA SER A 197 1.62 -27.12 -10.88
C SER A 197 0.67 -28.23 -10.40
N GLY A 198 0.35 -29.22 -11.24
CA GLY A 198 -0.52 -30.35 -10.90
C GLY A 198 -2.02 -30.09 -11.05
N ILE A 199 -2.41 -28.89 -11.50
CA ILE A 199 -3.81 -28.50 -11.70
C ILE A 199 -4.00 -28.16 -13.17
N ASP A 200 -4.78 -28.95 -13.88
CA ASP A 200 -5.01 -28.75 -15.31
C ASP A 200 -5.63 -27.38 -15.63
N GLU A 201 -6.69 -27.00 -14.91
CA GLU A 201 -7.30 -25.67 -14.94
C GLU A 201 -7.73 -25.27 -13.53
N ASP A 202 -7.34 -24.07 -13.10
CA ASP A 202 -7.76 -23.50 -11.82
C ASP A 202 -9.15 -22.83 -11.96
N PRO A 203 -10.13 -23.16 -11.09
CA PRO A 203 -11.46 -22.58 -11.16
C PRO A 203 -11.49 -21.05 -11.17
N VAL A 204 -10.80 -20.38 -10.23
CA VAL A 204 -10.74 -18.91 -10.14
C VAL A 204 -9.44 -18.47 -9.48
N THR A 205 -8.63 -17.69 -10.19
CA THR A 205 -7.24 -17.41 -9.78
C THR A 205 -7.06 -15.93 -9.46
N GLY A 206 -7.24 -15.55 -8.19
CA GLY A 206 -7.01 -14.17 -7.74
C GLY A 206 -5.59 -13.67 -8.04
N SER A 207 -4.58 -14.52 -7.89
CA SER A 207 -3.17 -14.12 -8.17
C SER A 207 -2.91 -13.82 -9.65
N ALA A 208 -3.63 -14.43 -10.59
CA ALA A 208 -3.55 -14.09 -12.01
C ALA A 208 -4.02 -12.66 -12.28
N HIS A 209 -4.94 -12.16 -11.46
CA HIS A 209 -5.47 -10.80 -11.59
C HIS A 209 -4.47 -9.72 -11.17
N CYS A 210 -3.42 -10.09 -10.42
CA CYS A 210 -2.27 -9.23 -10.18
C CYS A 210 -1.50 -8.93 -11.49
N ALA A 211 -1.60 -9.79 -12.50
CA ALA A 211 -1.06 -9.55 -13.85
C ALA A 211 -2.10 -8.97 -14.80
N LEU A 212 -3.37 -9.41 -14.72
CA LEU A 212 -4.44 -8.96 -15.60
C LEU A 212 -4.83 -7.49 -15.38
N ALA A 213 -4.94 -7.04 -14.12
CA ALA A 213 -5.29 -5.65 -13.82
C ALA A 213 -4.28 -4.64 -14.39
N PRO A 214 -2.95 -4.77 -14.16
CA PRO A 214 -1.98 -3.88 -14.80
C PRO A 214 -1.92 -4.04 -16.32
N TYR A 215 -2.25 -5.22 -16.87
CA TYR A 215 -2.30 -5.47 -18.31
C TYR A 215 -3.46 -4.73 -18.99
N TRP A 216 -4.69 -4.84 -18.43
CA TRP A 216 -5.89 -4.26 -19.00
C TRP A 216 -6.07 -2.77 -18.66
N ALA A 217 -5.54 -2.28 -17.54
CA ALA A 217 -5.63 -0.88 -17.15
C ALA A 217 -5.26 0.13 -18.24
N PRO A 218 -4.07 0.08 -18.86
CA PRO A 218 -3.73 1.01 -19.94
C PRO A 218 -4.54 0.77 -21.22
N ARG A 219 -5.10 -0.43 -21.44
CA ARG A 219 -5.86 -0.80 -22.64
C ARG A 219 -7.33 -0.37 -22.59
N LEU A 220 -7.91 -0.39 -21.39
CA LEU A 220 -9.29 0.00 -21.15
C LEU A 220 -9.42 1.43 -20.60
N GLY A 221 -8.32 2.04 -20.16
CA GLY A 221 -8.33 3.37 -19.54
C GLY A 221 -9.02 3.38 -18.18
N LYS A 222 -8.91 2.28 -17.42
CA LYS A 222 -9.57 2.06 -16.12
C LYS A 222 -8.56 1.63 -15.05
N THR A 223 -8.96 1.75 -13.79
CA THR A 223 -8.23 1.24 -12.60
C THR A 223 -9.07 0.29 -11.76
N GLU A 224 -10.38 0.23 -12.00
CA GLU A 224 -11.33 -0.69 -11.38
C GLU A 224 -11.90 -1.57 -12.50
N PHE A 225 -12.01 -2.88 -12.25
CA PHE A 225 -12.45 -3.85 -13.23
C PHE A 225 -13.40 -4.86 -12.62
N MET A 226 -14.48 -5.14 -13.34
CA MET A 226 -15.29 -6.33 -13.11
C MET A 226 -14.80 -7.43 -14.06
N ALA A 227 -14.17 -8.46 -13.52
CA ALA A 227 -13.56 -9.54 -14.29
C ALA A 227 -14.32 -10.86 -14.12
N TYR A 228 -14.29 -11.70 -15.16
CA TYR A 228 -14.87 -13.05 -15.10
C TYR A 228 -13.86 -14.11 -15.51
N GLN A 229 -13.56 -15.05 -14.61
CA GLN A 229 -12.77 -16.24 -14.95
C GLN A 229 -13.71 -17.34 -15.46
N ALA A 230 -13.64 -17.63 -16.76
CA ALA A 230 -14.55 -18.51 -17.50
C ALA A 230 -14.15 -19.99 -17.46
N SER A 231 -13.77 -20.48 -16.29
CA SER A 231 -13.63 -21.92 -16.04
C SER A 231 -15.01 -22.62 -15.99
N PRO A 232 -15.10 -23.96 -15.96
CA PRO A 232 -16.37 -24.66 -15.80
C PRO A 232 -17.16 -24.25 -14.55
N ARG A 233 -16.46 -23.87 -13.46
CA ARG A 233 -17.09 -23.36 -12.24
C ARG A 233 -17.44 -21.88 -12.38
N GLY A 234 -16.63 -21.09 -13.07
CA GLY A 234 -16.86 -19.66 -13.24
C GLY A 234 -16.64 -18.86 -11.96
N GLY A 235 -16.17 -17.62 -12.07
CA GLY A 235 -16.04 -16.73 -10.92
C GLY A 235 -15.95 -15.28 -11.31
N VAL A 236 -16.50 -14.42 -10.44
CA VAL A 236 -16.50 -12.97 -10.60
C VAL A 236 -15.48 -12.36 -9.66
N LEU A 237 -14.66 -11.44 -10.17
CA LEU A 237 -13.70 -10.69 -9.38
C LEU A 237 -13.89 -9.20 -9.59
N ASP A 238 -14.03 -8.47 -8.49
CA ASP A 238 -13.84 -7.02 -8.46
C ASP A 238 -12.36 -6.74 -8.21
N VAL A 239 -11.72 -6.00 -9.11
CA VAL A 239 -10.26 -5.78 -9.07
C VAL A 239 -9.96 -4.29 -9.15
N VAL A 240 -9.31 -3.77 -8.10
CA VAL A 240 -8.83 -2.39 -8.05
C VAL A 240 -7.32 -2.37 -8.15
N LYS A 241 -6.79 -1.68 -9.16
CA LYS A 241 -5.37 -1.43 -9.34
C LYS A 241 -4.98 -0.16 -8.58
N VAL A 242 -4.22 -0.32 -7.50
CA VAL A 242 -3.88 0.77 -6.59
C VAL A 242 -2.64 1.56 -7.06
N ALA A 243 -1.51 0.93 -7.41
CA ALA A 243 -0.33 1.57 -8.06
C ALA A 243 0.73 0.52 -8.48
N ASP A 244 1.49 0.76 -9.57
CA ASP A 244 2.50 -0.20 -10.08
C ASP A 244 3.94 0.07 -9.60
N ASN A 245 4.26 1.30 -9.20
CA ASN A 245 5.65 1.76 -9.05
C ASN A 245 5.88 2.67 -7.85
N TYR A 246 4.99 2.64 -6.85
CA TYR A 246 5.13 3.40 -5.62
C TYR A 246 4.97 2.51 -4.41
N TYR A 247 5.96 2.55 -3.53
CA TYR A 247 6.00 1.74 -2.31
C TYR A 247 6.21 2.67 -1.12
N VAL A 248 5.70 2.28 0.04
CA VAL A 248 5.92 3.02 1.29
C VAL A 248 6.63 2.11 2.28
N LEU A 249 7.82 2.52 2.71
CA LEU A 249 8.45 1.94 3.89
C LEU A 249 7.87 2.64 5.11
N THR A 250 6.97 1.97 5.83
CA THR A 250 6.23 2.58 6.92
C THR A 250 7.07 2.79 8.18
N SER A 251 6.66 3.73 9.02
CA SER A 251 7.05 3.77 10.42
C SER A 251 6.55 2.51 11.13
N SER A 252 7.26 2.07 12.18
CA SER A 252 6.77 1.01 13.08
C SER A 252 5.55 1.49 13.87
N THR A 253 4.84 0.52 14.49
CA THR A 253 3.52 0.63 15.11
C THR A 253 3.26 1.99 15.79
N PRO A 254 2.20 2.72 15.39
CA PRO A 254 1.80 3.96 16.05
C PRO A 254 1.58 3.78 17.55
N GLY A 255 2.02 4.75 18.36
CA GLY A 255 1.74 4.80 19.79
C GLY A 255 2.75 4.08 20.71
N ASN A 256 3.93 3.69 20.20
CA ASN A 256 5.01 3.20 21.05
C ASN A 256 6.36 3.83 20.67
N ASP A 257 6.74 4.89 21.38
CA ASP A 257 8.01 5.61 21.22
C ASP A 257 9.24 4.71 21.38
N ALA A 258 9.15 3.62 22.15
CA ALA A 258 10.24 2.65 22.31
C ALA A 258 10.51 1.83 21.04
N THR A 259 9.59 1.84 20.08
CA THR A 259 9.74 1.21 18.75
C THR A 259 9.85 2.23 17.63
N PHE A 260 9.94 3.53 17.92
CA PHE A 260 10.00 4.59 16.92
C PHE A 260 11.16 4.37 15.96
N SER A 261 10.85 4.27 14.68
CA SER A 261 11.84 3.99 13.64
C SER A 261 12.00 5.12 12.63
N GLY A 262 11.30 6.25 12.81
CA GLY A 262 11.33 7.42 11.94
C GLY A 262 10.12 7.53 11.01
N GLY A 263 10.19 8.47 10.07
CA GLY A 263 9.11 8.78 9.14
C GLY A 263 8.83 7.68 8.12
N ASN A 264 7.61 7.69 7.56
CA ASN A 264 7.28 6.95 6.35
C ASN A 264 8.16 7.43 5.20
N VAL A 265 8.69 6.50 4.42
CA VAL A 265 9.49 6.79 3.22
C VAL A 265 8.75 6.35 1.98
N GLY A 266 8.53 7.28 1.06
CA GLY A 266 8.00 7.01 -0.27
C GLY A 266 9.11 6.52 -1.21
N ILE A 267 8.87 5.46 -1.97
CA ILE A 267 9.81 4.87 -2.92
C ILE A 267 9.11 4.82 -4.29
N PHE A 268 9.44 5.77 -5.16
CA PHE A 268 8.86 5.88 -6.48
C PHE A 268 9.85 5.41 -7.55
N ILE A 269 9.49 4.36 -8.28
CA ILE A 269 10.33 3.78 -9.34
C ILE A 269 9.98 4.43 -10.67
N THR A 270 10.98 5.07 -11.30
CA THR A 270 10.88 5.72 -12.61
C THR A 270 11.75 5.01 -13.65
N ALA A 271 11.59 5.37 -14.92
CA ALA A 271 12.40 4.91 -16.03
C ALA A 271 13.90 5.22 -15.83
N ASN A 272 14.22 6.33 -15.16
CA ASN A 272 15.60 6.81 -14.97
C ASN A 272 16.24 6.38 -13.64
N GLY A 273 15.45 5.86 -12.70
CA GLY A 273 15.94 5.44 -11.38
C GLY A 273 14.85 5.55 -10.31
N VAL A 274 15.28 5.58 -9.06
CA VAL A 274 14.36 5.68 -7.91
C VAL A 274 14.37 7.10 -7.36
N VAL A 275 13.18 7.61 -7.06
CA VAL A 275 12.96 8.82 -6.27
C VAL A 275 12.52 8.40 -4.88
N LEU A 276 13.25 8.84 -3.86
CA LEU A 276 12.85 8.66 -2.45
C LEU A 276 12.18 9.93 -1.95
N VAL A 277 11.11 9.79 -1.17
CA VAL A 277 10.56 10.87 -0.36
C VAL A 277 10.87 10.56 1.10
N ASP A 278 11.78 11.35 1.68
CA ASP A 278 12.44 11.14 2.96
C ASP A 278 13.34 9.89 3.03
N THR A 279 14.19 9.81 4.05
CA THR A 279 15.24 8.78 4.19
C THR A 279 15.36 8.18 5.59
N LYS A 280 14.31 8.31 6.43
CA LYS A 280 14.22 7.67 7.74
C LYS A 280 15.31 8.14 8.73
N LEU A 281 15.36 7.54 9.92
CA LEU A 281 16.41 7.80 10.92
C LEU A 281 17.79 7.29 10.49
N ALA A 282 18.83 8.06 10.79
CA ALA A 282 20.23 7.70 10.53
C ALA A 282 20.65 6.36 11.17
N THR A 283 20.03 5.99 12.30
CA THR A 283 20.27 4.73 13.00
C THR A 283 19.88 3.49 12.20
N TRP A 284 19.06 3.64 11.15
CA TRP A 284 18.73 2.54 10.27
C TRP A 284 19.88 2.15 9.34
N GLY A 285 20.69 3.12 8.88
CA GLY A 285 21.88 2.88 8.06
C GLY A 285 21.68 1.82 6.98
N GLN A 286 22.40 0.70 7.11
CA GLN A 286 22.35 -0.39 6.14
C GLN A 286 20.96 -1.05 6.03
N THR A 287 20.23 -1.17 7.14
CA THR A 287 18.86 -1.72 7.14
C THR A 287 17.94 -0.92 6.23
N PHE A 288 18.08 0.41 6.20
CA PHE A 288 17.31 1.25 5.28
C PHE A 288 17.66 0.96 3.82
N LEU A 289 18.96 0.87 3.49
CA LEU A 289 19.42 0.53 2.15
C LEU A 289 18.91 -0.85 1.69
N ASP A 290 18.93 -1.84 2.58
CA ASP A 290 18.47 -3.20 2.28
C ASP A 290 16.95 -3.23 2.03
N ARG A 291 16.18 -2.43 2.76
CA ARG A 291 14.73 -2.28 2.51
C ARG A 291 14.44 -1.63 1.16
N VAL A 292 15.17 -0.57 0.79
CA VAL A 292 15.03 0.04 -0.55
C VAL A 292 15.41 -0.98 -1.64
N LYS A 293 16.51 -1.71 -1.47
CA LYS A 293 16.95 -2.75 -2.41
C LYS A 293 15.98 -3.93 -2.54
N SER A 294 15.26 -4.27 -1.46
CA SER A 294 14.23 -5.31 -1.47
C SER A 294 13.03 -4.95 -2.36
N VAL A 295 12.82 -3.66 -2.62
CA VAL A 295 11.77 -3.15 -3.50
C VAL A 295 12.27 -3.07 -4.94
N THR A 296 13.52 -2.66 -5.17
CA THR A 296 14.07 -2.49 -6.52
C THR A 296 15.60 -2.50 -6.55
N THR A 297 16.17 -2.95 -7.67
CA THR A 297 17.61 -2.92 -7.94
C THR A 297 18.05 -1.67 -8.71
N ARG A 298 17.12 -0.80 -9.14
CA ARG A 298 17.43 0.45 -9.83
C ARG A 298 18.15 1.42 -8.89
N PRO A 299 19.11 2.23 -9.38
CA PRO A 299 19.81 3.20 -8.54
C PRO A 299 18.87 4.29 -8.04
N VAL A 300 19.07 4.74 -6.80
CA VAL A 300 18.47 5.98 -6.31
C VAL A 300 19.12 7.15 -7.04
N THR A 301 18.28 8.01 -7.60
CA THR A 301 18.70 9.15 -8.43
C THR A 301 18.28 10.48 -7.82
N MET A 302 17.23 10.46 -6.99
CA MET A 302 16.70 11.65 -6.33
C MET A 302 16.20 11.33 -4.93
N ILE A 303 16.39 12.29 -4.02
CA ILE A 303 15.76 12.34 -2.70
C ILE A 303 14.99 13.65 -2.61
N ILE A 304 13.76 13.58 -2.11
CA ILE A 304 12.91 14.72 -1.81
C ILE A 304 12.68 14.73 -0.30
N ASN A 305 13.21 15.73 0.42
CA ASN A 305 12.94 15.87 1.84
C ASN A 305 11.69 16.71 2.06
N THR A 306 10.71 16.16 2.78
CA THR A 306 9.47 16.87 3.14
C THR A 306 9.77 18.03 4.08
N HIS A 307 10.67 17.82 5.04
CA HIS A 307 11.14 18.84 5.98
C HIS A 307 12.49 18.42 6.60
N THR A 308 12.99 19.21 7.55
CA THR A 308 14.38 19.14 8.02
C THR A 308 14.66 18.07 9.09
N HIS A 309 13.66 17.38 9.65
CA HIS A 309 13.90 16.53 10.82
C HIS A 309 14.74 15.28 10.49
N GLY A 310 15.59 14.90 11.43
CA GLY A 310 16.61 13.85 11.22
C GLY A 310 16.05 12.44 11.02
N ASP A 311 14.79 12.22 11.35
CA ASP A 311 14.05 11.00 11.06
C ASP A 311 13.38 10.99 9.68
N HIS A 312 13.52 12.09 8.93
CA HIS A 312 13.15 12.24 7.52
C HIS A 312 14.38 12.46 6.61
N THR A 313 15.52 12.90 7.16
CA THR A 313 16.74 13.19 6.39
C THR A 313 17.94 12.34 6.80
N GLY A 314 17.73 11.33 7.65
CA GLY A 314 18.80 10.67 8.38
C GLY A 314 19.75 9.80 7.54
N ASN A 315 19.32 9.37 6.35
CA ASN A 315 20.15 8.57 5.44
C ASN A 315 20.43 9.26 4.10
N ASP A 316 20.28 10.59 4.02
CA ASP A 316 20.57 11.35 2.80
C ASP A 316 22.01 11.15 2.31
N ASP A 317 22.96 10.90 3.23
CA ASP A 317 24.37 10.70 2.93
C ASP A 317 24.72 9.30 2.41
N LYS A 318 23.77 8.35 2.38
CA LYS A 318 24.02 6.94 2.07
C LYS A 318 24.02 6.59 0.58
N PHE A 319 23.54 7.48 -0.28
CA PHE A 319 23.40 7.21 -1.72
C PHE A 319 24.47 7.87 -2.59
N GLY A 320 25.44 8.54 -1.97
CA GLY A 320 26.53 9.23 -2.67
C GLY A 320 26.15 10.64 -3.16
N THR A 321 27.13 11.38 -3.65
CA THR A 321 27.00 12.81 -3.98
C THR A 321 26.40 13.11 -5.37
N SER A 322 26.22 12.06 -6.19
CA SER A 322 25.57 12.14 -7.50
C SER A 322 24.04 12.18 -7.44
N VAL A 323 23.44 11.84 -6.29
CA VAL A 323 21.99 11.90 -6.10
C VAL A 323 21.53 13.35 -6.00
N GLU A 324 20.48 13.71 -6.73
CA GLU A 324 19.85 15.03 -6.62
C GLU A 324 19.00 15.08 -5.34
N ILE A 325 19.32 16.00 -4.43
CA ILE A 325 18.51 16.24 -3.22
C ILE A 325 17.69 17.51 -3.42
N VAL A 326 16.38 17.38 -3.25
CA VAL A 326 15.37 18.43 -3.44
C VAL A 326 14.67 18.74 -2.12
N ALA A 327 14.55 20.02 -1.77
CA ALA A 327 13.78 20.45 -0.60
C ALA A 327 13.22 21.86 -0.77
N GLN A 328 12.31 22.26 0.12
CA GLN A 328 11.85 23.66 0.19
C GLN A 328 13.00 24.57 0.70
N ASP A 329 13.03 25.84 0.27
CA ASP A 329 14.11 26.81 0.59
C ASP A 329 14.44 26.90 2.11
N ASN A 330 13.42 26.97 2.96
CA ASN A 330 13.56 27.02 4.41
C ASN A 330 14.02 25.69 5.00
N THR A 331 13.60 24.56 4.41
CA THR A 331 14.10 23.23 4.82
C THR A 331 15.60 23.14 4.60
N LYS A 332 16.11 23.54 3.44
CA LYS A 332 17.56 23.65 3.21
C LYS A 332 18.24 24.59 4.22
N ALA A 333 17.64 25.75 4.50
CA ALA A 333 18.19 26.71 5.45
C ALA A 333 18.25 26.17 6.89
N ASN A 334 17.29 25.32 7.29
CA ASN A 334 17.30 24.66 8.59
C ASN A 334 18.30 23.49 8.61
N MET A 335 18.36 22.68 7.56
CA MET A 335 19.34 21.60 7.42
C MET A 335 20.78 22.12 7.55
N ALA A 336 21.10 23.28 6.96
CA ALA A 336 22.43 23.89 7.05
C ALA A 336 22.85 24.26 8.49
N LYS A 337 21.90 24.37 9.43
CA LYS A 337 22.18 24.64 10.86
C LYS A 337 22.45 23.35 11.64
N MET A 338 22.01 22.19 11.13
CA MET A 338 22.13 20.89 11.78
C MET A 338 23.54 20.33 11.67
N ASP A 339 24.03 19.68 12.71
CA ASP A 339 25.37 19.08 12.72
C ASP A 339 25.53 17.98 11.66
N ALA A 340 24.44 17.28 11.31
CA ALA A 340 24.40 16.28 10.26
C ALA A 340 24.79 16.81 8.86
N PHE A 341 24.73 18.12 8.63
CA PHE A 341 25.00 18.76 7.35
C PHE A 341 26.11 19.83 7.41
N LYS A 342 26.98 19.78 8.43
CA LYS A 342 28.15 20.67 8.57
C LYS A 342 29.43 20.02 8.05
N GLY A 343 30.45 20.84 7.80
CA GLY A 343 31.78 20.38 7.36
C GLY A 343 31.68 19.58 6.05
N ASP A 344 32.35 18.43 6.01
CA ASP A 344 32.37 17.55 4.83
C ASP A 344 30.98 17.00 4.45
N LYS A 345 30.01 17.01 5.38
CA LYS A 345 28.63 16.58 5.12
C LYS A 345 27.77 17.66 4.46
N ALA A 346 28.25 18.91 4.35
CA ALA A 346 27.52 19.98 3.67
C ALA A 346 27.25 19.68 2.19
N VAL A 347 28.01 18.75 1.58
CA VAL A 347 27.78 18.26 0.21
C VAL A 347 26.41 17.57 0.02
N PHE A 348 25.80 17.09 1.11
CA PHE A 348 24.47 16.46 1.12
C PHE A 348 23.33 17.43 1.41
N LEU A 349 23.59 18.75 1.48
CA LEU A 349 22.52 19.73 1.51
C LEU A 349 21.73 19.73 0.18
N PRO A 350 20.41 20.01 0.21
CA PRO A 350 19.61 20.13 -0.99
C PRO A 350 20.23 21.12 -1.99
N LYS A 351 20.54 20.62 -3.19
CA LYS A 351 21.13 21.43 -4.27
C LYS A 351 20.03 22.13 -5.06
N LYS A 352 18.90 21.46 -5.24
CA LYS A 352 17.71 21.98 -5.90
C LYS A 352 16.69 22.34 -4.84
N THR A 353 16.13 23.54 -4.93
CA THR A 353 15.11 23.98 -3.99
C THR A 353 13.94 24.67 -4.68
N PHE A 354 12.87 24.87 -3.92
CA PHE A 354 11.68 25.58 -4.38
C PHE A 354 11.08 26.45 -3.28
N LYS A 355 10.34 27.48 -3.71
CA LYS A 355 9.65 28.44 -2.82
C LYS A 355 8.24 27.99 -2.49
N ASP A 356 7.38 27.98 -3.52
CA ASP A 356 5.95 27.69 -3.39
C ASP A 356 5.58 26.36 -4.06
N THR A 357 5.99 26.18 -5.32
CA THR A 357 5.71 24.95 -6.08
C THR A 357 6.90 24.53 -6.92
N LEU A 358 7.00 23.23 -7.20
CA LEU A 358 7.93 22.67 -8.16
C LEU A 358 7.33 21.42 -8.80
N THR A 359 7.38 21.35 -10.13
CA THR A 359 7.06 20.13 -10.87
C THR A 359 8.35 19.46 -11.31
N LEU A 360 8.47 18.17 -11.01
CA LEU A 360 9.54 17.29 -11.43
C LEU A 360 8.98 16.22 -12.37
N GLY A 361 9.78 15.77 -13.33
CA GLY A 361 9.34 14.77 -14.30
C GLY A 361 8.20 15.25 -15.19
N SER A 362 7.50 14.31 -15.83
CA SER A 362 6.33 14.59 -16.66
C SER A 362 5.47 13.33 -16.85
N GLY A 363 4.22 13.50 -17.31
CA GLY A 363 3.33 12.38 -17.61
C GLY A 363 3.10 11.47 -16.40
N LYS A 364 3.32 10.16 -16.58
CA LYS A 364 3.15 9.16 -15.50
C LYS A 364 4.18 9.26 -14.37
N GLU A 365 5.28 9.98 -14.60
CA GLU A 365 6.38 10.18 -13.65
C GLU A 365 6.41 11.59 -13.08
N GLN A 366 5.35 12.36 -13.30
CA GLN A 366 5.24 13.71 -12.75
C GLN A 366 5.14 13.66 -11.22
N ILE A 367 5.85 14.58 -10.56
CA ILE A 367 5.79 14.81 -9.12
C ILE A 367 5.60 16.31 -8.91
N ASN A 368 4.58 16.69 -8.15
CA ASN A 368 4.30 18.07 -7.80
C ASN A 368 4.59 18.30 -6.31
N LEU A 369 5.49 19.23 -6.02
CA LEU A 369 5.85 19.62 -4.68
C LEU A 369 5.17 20.96 -4.37
N TYR A 370 4.55 21.05 -3.20
CA TYR A 370 3.83 22.23 -2.75
C TYR A 370 4.28 22.67 -1.36
N TYR A 371 4.38 23.97 -1.17
CA TYR A 371 4.56 24.63 0.11
C TYR A 371 3.39 25.59 0.34
N PHE A 372 2.64 25.39 1.43
CA PHE A 372 1.43 26.18 1.72
C PHE A 372 1.62 27.20 2.86
N GLY A 373 2.76 27.15 3.56
CA GLY A 373 3.07 27.98 4.72
C GLY A 373 3.71 27.18 5.87
N ALA A 374 3.99 27.86 6.98
CA ALA A 374 4.52 27.22 8.18
C ALA A 374 3.45 26.36 8.88
N GLY A 375 3.89 25.22 9.41
CA GLY A 375 3.08 24.30 10.21
C GLY A 375 3.95 23.62 11.24
N HIS A 376 4.39 22.39 10.92
CA HIS A 376 5.29 21.61 11.75
C HIS A 376 6.67 22.28 11.84
N THR A 377 7.24 22.68 10.69
CA THR A 377 8.38 23.57 10.53
C THR A 377 7.99 24.78 9.67
N ASN A 378 8.94 25.63 9.28
CA ASN A 378 8.68 26.66 8.26
C ASN A 378 8.95 26.19 6.82
N GLY A 379 9.34 24.94 6.59
CA GLY A 379 9.73 24.41 5.28
C GLY A 379 8.97 23.16 4.83
N ASP A 380 7.82 22.88 5.45
CA ASP A 380 7.10 21.62 5.21
C ASP A 380 6.51 21.54 3.79
N ALA A 381 6.96 20.54 3.04
CA ALA A 381 6.53 20.26 1.68
C ALA A 381 5.51 19.12 1.63
N MET A 382 4.46 19.30 0.82
CA MET A 382 3.55 18.22 0.41
C MET A 382 3.92 17.72 -1.00
N ILE A 383 4.06 16.41 -1.16
CA ILE A 383 4.55 15.78 -2.39
C ILE A 383 3.42 14.97 -3.01
N TYR A 384 2.99 15.36 -4.20
CA TYR A 384 1.87 14.74 -4.89
C TYR A 384 2.31 14.05 -6.17
N PHE A 385 1.84 12.84 -6.38
CA PHE A 385 2.09 12.01 -7.55
C PHE A 385 0.80 11.89 -8.37
N PRO A 386 0.58 12.72 -9.41
CA PRO A 386 -0.73 12.82 -10.08
C PRO A 386 -1.20 11.52 -10.70
N ALA A 387 -0.30 10.78 -11.37
CA ALA A 387 -0.64 9.52 -12.02
C ALA A 387 -0.97 8.40 -11.02
N LEU A 388 -0.54 8.54 -9.76
CA LEU A 388 -0.76 7.58 -8.69
C LEU A 388 -1.86 8.02 -7.72
N ARG A 389 -2.28 9.29 -7.78
CA ARG A 389 -3.26 9.88 -6.85
C ARG A 389 -2.81 9.72 -5.38
N VAL A 390 -1.50 9.79 -5.15
CA VAL A 390 -0.85 9.69 -3.82
C VAL A 390 -0.34 11.05 -3.37
N LEU A 391 -0.62 11.42 -2.12
CA LEU A 391 -0.11 12.64 -1.47
C LEU A 391 0.69 12.28 -0.22
N GLN A 392 1.99 12.56 -0.20
CA GLN A 392 2.82 12.45 1.00
C GLN A 392 2.93 13.81 1.70
N THR A 393 2.61 13.85 2.99
CA THR A 393 2.48 15.11 3.74
C THR A 393 3.63 15.41 4.69
N GLY A 394 4.51 14.43 4.94
CA GLY A 394 5.45 14.50 6.05
C GLY A 394 4.71 14.82 7.36
N ASP A 395 5.34 15.62 8.21
CA ASP A 395 4.80 15.95 9.53
C ASP A 395 3.78 17.10 9.55
N LEU A 396 3.40 17.65 8.38
CA LEU A 396 2.16 18.46 8.27
C LEU A 396 0.91 17.64 8.57
N PHE A 397 0.99 16.32 8.42
CA PHE A 397 0.04 15.38 8.98
C PHE A 397 0.81 14.13 9.38
N ALA A 398 1.31 14.11 10.62
CA ALA A 398 2.10 13.00 11.14
C ALA A 398 1.23 11.81 11.56
N ARG A 399 0.13 12.08 12.29
CA ARG A 399 -0.80 11.10 12.87
C ARG A 399 -2.05 11.81 13.40
N LYS A 400 -3.07 11.05 13.82
CA LYS A 400 -4.26 11.56 14.53
C LYS A 400 -3.94 11.89 16.00
N ASP A 401 -3.17 12.96 16.22
CA ASP A 401 -2.84 13.55 17.53
C ASP A 401 -2.60 15.06 17.36
N ALA A 402 -2.47 15.79 18.46
CA ALA A 402 -2.10 17.20 18.42
C ALA A 402 -0.78 17.43 17.64
N PRO A 403 -0.71 18.47 16.79
CA PRO A 403 0.46 18.71 15.95
C PRO A 403 1.70 18.98 16.80
N ARG A 404 2.82 18.35 16.42
CA ARG A 404 4.13 18.76 16.91
C ARG A 404 4.50 20.07 16.21
N ILE A 405 4.88 21.10 16.97
CA ILE A 405 5.22 22.42 16.43
C ILE A 405 6.68 22.71 16.78
N ASP A 406 7.57 22.59 15.79
CA ASP A 406 8.98 22.88 15.97
C ASP A 406 9.27 24.38 15.74
N ARG A 407 9.04 25.16 16.80
CA ARG A 407 9.32 26.60 16.84
C ARG A 407 10.78 26.93 16.52
N ALA A 408 11.73 26.06 16.87
CA ALA A 408 13.15 26.31 16.65
C ALA A 408 13.49 26.29 15.15
N ASN A 409 12.77 25.48 14.36
CA ASN A 409 12.83 25.45 12.90
C ASN A 409 11.67 26.23 12.24
N GLY A 410 11.10 27.21 12.94
CA GLY A 410 10.13 28.15 12.40
C GLY A 410 8.70 27.62 12.24
N GLY A 411 8.40 26.44 12.80
CA GLY A 411 7.03 25.95 12.92
C GLY A 411 6.13 26.94 13.64
N SER A 412 4.83 26.91 13.31
CA SER A 412 3.86 27.83 13.91
C SER A 412 2.52 27.18 14.15
N GLY A 413 2.11 27.08 15.41
CA GLY A 413 0.79 26.60 15.81
C GLY A 413 -0.34 27.58 15.48
N VAL A 414 -0.03 28.88 15.36
CA VAL A 414 -1.01 29.90 14.93
C VAL A 414 -1.22 29.88 13.41
N ALA A 415 -0.16 29.66 12.62
CA ALA A 415 -0.27 29.58 11.16
C ALA A 415 -0.74 28.21 10.66
N TYR A 416 -0.46 27.12 11.39
CA TYR A 416 -0.74 25.74 11.00
C TYR A 416 -2.15 25.54 10.40
N PRO A 417 -3.24 25.94 11.08
CA PRO A 417 -4.58 25.65 10.57
C PRO A 417 -4.87 26.36 9.24
N GLN A 418 -4.32 27.56 9.05
CA GLN A 418 -4.44 28.30 7.82
C GLN A 418 -3.61 27.67 6.70
N THR A 419 -2.42 27.14 7.00
CA THR A 419 -1.59 26.38 6.08
C THR A 419 -2.33 25.14 5.58
N LEU A 420 -2.91 24.34 6.47
CA LEU A 420 -3.72 23.18 6.08
C LEU A 420 -5.00 23.58 5.33
N SER A 421 -5.65 24.69 5.71
CA SER A 421 -6.81 25.20 4.98
C SER A 421 -6.46 25.56 3.53
N LYS A 422 -5.32 26.23 3.30
CA LYS A 422 -4.81 26.51 1.95
C LYS A 422 -4.53 25.23 1.17
N ALA A 423 -3.90 24.23 1.79
CA ALA A 423 -3.60 22.95 1.17
C ALA A 423 -4.89 22.23 0.72
N VAL A 424 -5.86 22.07 1.64
CA VAL A 424 -7.16 21.44 1.36
C VAL A 424 -7.93 22.19 0.28
N ALA A 425 -7.89 23.53 0.28
CA ALA A 425 -8.56 24.33 -0.75
C ALA A 425 -7.88 24.19 -2.12
N ALA A 426 -6.56 24.24 -2.19
CA ALA A 426 -5.80 24.14 -3.43
C ALA A 426 -5.93 22.74 -4.08
N LEU A 427 -6.03 21.69 -3.26
CA LEU A 427 -6.10 20.30 -3.72
C LEU A 427 -7.53 19.73 -3.74
N LYS A 428 -8.57 20.54 -3.49
CA LYS A 428 -9.96 20.07 -3.38
C LYS A 428 -10.46 19.27 -4.58
N ASN A 429 -10.05 19.67 -5.79
CA ASN A 429 -10.44 19.02 -7.05
C ASN A 429 -9.32 18.15 -7.63
N VAL A 430 -8.26 17.94 -6.87
CA VAL A 430 -7.14 17.08 -7.26
C VAL A 430 -7.47 15.67 -6.78
N PRO A 431 -7.44 14.65 -7.65
CA PRO A 431 -7.73 13.28 -7.26
C PRO A 431 -6.65 12.74 -6.31
N VAL A 432 -7.01 12.52 -5.04
CA VAL A 432 -6.13 11.93 -4.02
C VAL A 432 -6.86 10.74 -3.40
N ASP A 433 -6.38 9.54 -3.68
CA ASP A 433 -6.95 8.30 -3.14
C ASP A 433 -6.23 7.91 -1.85
N THR A 434 -4.92 8.11 -1.81
CA THR A 434 -4.04 7.74 -0.70
C THR A 434 -3.26 8.93 -0.19
N VAL A 435 -3.28 9.12 1.13
CA VAL A 435 -2.40 10.03 1.85
C VAL A 435 -1.35 9.19 2.58
N VAL A 436 -0.09 9.62 2.51
CA VAL A 436 1.05 9.05 3.24
C VAL A 436 1.46 10.05 4.34
N PRO A 437 1.01 9.84 5.59
CA PRO A 437 1.37 10.68 6.74
C PRO A 437 2.85 10.53 7.11
N GLY A 438 3.35 11.42 7.97
CA GLY A 438 4.72 11.30 8.48
C GLY A 438 4.95 10.04 9.32
N HIS A 439 4.02 9.67 10.20
CA HIS A 439 4.26 8.65 11.24
C HIS A 439 3.03 7.78 11.58
N SER A 440 2.09 7.64 10.66
CA SER A 440 0.97 6.72 10.81
C SER A 440 0.83 5.85 9.56
N PRO A 441 0.06 4.75 9.64
CA PRO A 441 -0.36 4.03 8.45
C PRO A 441 -0.94 4.97 7.40
N LEU A 442 -0.93 4.49 6.16
CA LEU A 442 -1.55 5.17 5.03
C LEU A 442 -3.02 5.45 5.36
N THR A 443 -3.50 6.58 4.88
CA THR A 443 -4.81 7.13 5.27
C THR A 443 -5.48 7.78 4.07
N LYS A 444 -6.71 8.29 4.24
CA LYS A 444 -7.49 8.84 3.14
C LYS A 444 -7.42 10.36 3.12
N TRP A 445 -7.76 10.95 1.98
CA TRP A 445 -7.93 12.41 1.86
C TRP A 445 -8.88 13.00 2.92
N SER A 446 -9.95 12.27 3.26
CA SER A 446 -10.90 12.66 4.30
C SER A 446 -10.26 12.81 5.68
N ASP A 447 -9.24 12.02 5.99
CA ASP A 447 -8.53 12.09 7.27
C ASP A 447 -7.65 13.33 7.36
N LEU A 448 -7.02 13.75 6.25
CA LEU A 448 -6.30 15.02 6.20
C LEU A 448 -7.24 16.23 6.34
N GLN A 449 -8.44 16.16 5.72
CA GLN A 449 -9.46 17.18 5.90
C GLN A 449 -9.97 17.24 7.35
N GLU A 450 -10.11 16.10 8.01
CA GLU A 450 -10.42 16.01 9.43
C GLU A 450 -9.31 16.61 10.30
N TYR A 451 -8.05 16.31 9.99
CA TYR A 451 -6.89 16.87 10.67
C TYR A 451 -6.82 18.40 10.55
N GLN A 452 -7.13 18.93 9.36
CA GLN A 452 -7.26 20.38 9.15
C GLN A 452 -8.31 21.00 10.09
N ARG A 453 -9.47 20.37 10.26
CA ARG A 453 -10.51 20.86 11.19
C ARG A 453 -10.06 20.73 12.65
N TYR A 454 -9.42 19.62 13.01
CA TYR A 454 -8.87 19.41 14.34
C TYR A 454 -7.89 20.52 14.74
N THR A 455 -6.93 20.85 13.88
CA THR A 455 -5.94 21.92 14.16
C THR A 455 -6.59 23.30 14.28
N ALA A 456 -7.64 23.58 13.51
CA ALA A 456 -8.41 24.82 13.61
C ALA A 456 -9.19 24.93 14.93
N ASP A 457 -9.81 23.84 15.37
CA ASP A 457 -10.51 23.78 16.65
C ASP A 457 -9.53 23.89 17.81
N LEU A 458 -8.37 23.21 17.75
CA LEU A 458 -7.32 23.32 18.76
C LEU A 458 -6.87 24.77 18.96
N LEU A 459 -6.57 25.49 17.87
CA LEU A 459 -6.20 26.91 17.96
C LEU A 459 -7.34 27.77 18.55
N THR A 460 -8.59 27.43 18.22
CA THR A 460 -9.77 28.13 18.75
C THR A 460 -9.90 27.95 20.26
N GLU A 461 -9.79 26.72 20.74
CA GLU A 461 -9.83 26.37 22.16
C GLU A 461 -8.67 26.99 22.94
N VAL A 462 -7.45 26.96 22.40
CA VAL A 462 -6.28 27.61 23.02
C VAL A 462 -6.49 29.12 23.16
N ARG A 463 -7.01 29.78 22.12
CA ARG A 463 -7.34 31.22 22.19
C ARG A 463 -8.44 31.50 23.21
N ALA A 464 -9.45 30.63 23.32
CA ALA A 464 -10.52 30.77 24.30
C ALA A 464 -10.00 30.62 25.73
N ALA A 465 -9.18 29.60 26.00
CA ALA A 465 -8.53 29.38 27.29
C ALA A 465 -7.68 30.59 27.71
N ARG A 466 -6.89 31.16 26.78
CA ARG A 466 -6.08 32.36 27.04
C ARG A 466 -6.95 33.58 27.35
N ARG A 467 -8.03 33.81 26.59
CA ARG A 467 -8.99 34.91 26.88
C ARG A 467 -9.65 34.75 28.25
N ALA A 468 -9.85 33.52 28.71
CA ALA A 468 -10.35 33.21 30.04
C ALA A 468 -9.28 33.32 31.15
N GLY A 469 -8.08 33.82 30.85
CA GLY A 469 -7.00 34.03 31.82
C GLY A 469 -6.24 32.76 32.23
N LYS A 470 -6.45 31.62 31.55
CA LYS A 470 -5.70 30.39 31.84
C LYS A 470 -4.27 30.50 31.32
N ASN A 471 -3.30 30.00 32.08
CA ASN A 471 -1.95 29.73 31.58
C ASN A 471 -1.92 28.46 30.70
N ALA A 472 -0.80 28.17 30.04
CA ALA A 472 -0.68 27.07 29.08
C ALA A 472 -0.97 25.69 29.69
N ASP A 473 -0.47 25.40 30.90
CA ASP A 473 -0.73 24.15 31.60
C ASP A 473 -2.23 23.97 31.92
N ALA A 474 -2.86 25.01 32.47
CA ALA A 474 -4.30 24.98 32.79
C ALA A 474 -5.16 24.91 31.52
N ALA A 475 -4.72 25.52 30.42
CA ALA A 475 -5.38 25.40 29.13
C ALA A 475 -5.30 23.95 28.62
N ALA A 476 -4.11 23.36 28.55
CA ALA A 476 -3.88 21.99 28.10
C ALA A 476 -4.70 20.98 28.90
N ALA A 477 -4.78 21.13 30.22
CA ALA A 477 -5.59 20.28 31.09
C ALA A 477 -7.11 20.40 30.87
N SER A 478 -7.57 21.48 30.25
CA SER A 478 -9.00 21.77 30.07
C SER A 478 -9.54 21.53 28.66
N ILE A 479 -8.67 21.39 27.66
CA ILE A 479 -9.05 21.17 26.27
C ILE A 479 -9.23 19.68 26.04
N ASN A 480 -10.43 19.26 25.63
CA ASN A 480 -10.69 17.89 25.20
C ASN A 480 -11.31 17.89 23.79
N LEU A 481 -10.53 17.49 22.79
CA LEU A 481 -10.99 17.37 21.42
C LEU A 481 -11.26 15.92 20.98
N THR A 482 -10.88 14.92 21.77
CA THR A 482 -11.05 13.50 21.41
C THR A 482 -12.52 13.06 21.48
N ASP A 483 -13.36 13.82 22.19
CA ASP A 483 -14.81 13.64 22.16
C ASP A 483 -15.40 13.92 20.77
N LYS A 484 -14.90 14.97 20.10
CA LYS A 484 -15.33 15.39 18.76
C LYS A 484 -14.61 14.62 17.65
N TYR A 485 -13.32 14.35 17.83
CA TYR A 485 -12.47 13.69 16.84
C TYR A 485 -12.10 12.28 17.31
N LYS A 486 -12.92 11.30 16.94
CA LYS A 486 -12.73 9.90 17.35
C LYS A 486 -11.46 9.31 16.73
N GLY A 487 -10.76 8.50 17.51
CA GLY A 487 -9.49 7.89 17.12
C GLY A 487 -8.27 8.81 17.24
N TYR A 488 -8.44 10.04 17.75
CA TYR A 488 -7.31 10.90 18.12
C TYR A 488 -6.80 10.59 19.52
N THR A 489 -5.49 10.67 19.71
CA THR A 489 -4.86 10.72 21.04
C THR A 489 -4.68 12.17 21.49
N SER A 490 -4.16 12.37 22.70
CA SER A 490 -3.85 13.69 23.28
C SER A 490 -2.42 13.75 23.81
N GLU A 491 -1.52 12.93 23.28
CA GLU A 491 -0.14 12.80 23.77
C GLU A 491 0.65 14.08 23.50
N GLY A 492 0.53 14.64 22.29
CA GLY A 492 1.15 15.89 21.89
C GLY A 492 0.46 17.16 22.41
N LEU A 493 -0.72 17.06 23.03
CA LEU A 493 -1.59 18.21 23.29
C LEU A 493 -0.91 19.27 24.15
N LYS A 494 -0.25 18.87 25.24
CA LYS A 494 0.41 19.81 26.15
C LYS A 494 1.49 20.64 25.43
N LEU A 495 2.31 19.97 24.62
CA LEU A 495 3.38 20.63 23.86
C LEU A 495 2.81 21.56 22.78
N ALA A 496 1.77 21.13 22.08
CA ALA A 496 1.11 21.94 21.07
C ALA A 496 0.50 23.22 21.66
N VAL A 497 -0.20 23.09 22.80
CA VAL A 497 -0.79 24.23 23.53
C VAL A 497 0.29 25.19 23.99
N GLN A 498 1.38 24.70 24.59
CA GLN A 498 2.49 25.55 25.01
C GLN A 498 3.07 26.33 23.83
N ALA A 499 3.36 25.65 22.71
CA ALA A 499 3.90 26.29 21.52
C ALA A 499 2.97 27.40 20.98
N ILE A 500 1.65 27.17 20.96
CA ILE A 500 0.67 28.19 20.55
C ILE A 500 0.65 29.37 21.54
N TYR A 501 0.71 29.10 22.85
CA TYR A 501 0.76 30.14 23.88
C TYR A 501 1.98 31.05 23.73
N ASP A 502 3.12 30.48 23.34
CA ASP A 502 4.37 31.23 23.14
C ASP A 502 4.33 32.13 21.89
N GLU A 503 3.45 31.87 20.91
CA GLU A 503 3.29 32.75 19.73
C GLU A 503 2.18 33.78 19.90
N LEU A 504 1.10 33.43 20.59
CA LEU A 504 0.09 34.40 20.98
C LEU A 504 0.78 35.34 21.99
N LYS A 505 0.90 36.63 21.68
CA LYS A 505 1.42 37.65 22.62
C LYS A 505 0.28 38.30 23.35
#